data_AF-A0A5P2X650-F1
#
_entry.id   AF-A0A5P2X650-F1
#
_cell.length_a   1.000
_cell.length_b   1.000
_cell.length_c   1.000
_cell.angle_alpha   90.00
_cell.angle_beta   90.00
_cell.angle_gamma   90.00
#
_symmetry.space_group_name_H-M   'P 1'
#
loop_
_entity.id
_entity.type
_entity.pdbx_description
1 polymer ?
#
loop_
_entity_poly.entity_id
_entity_poly.type
_entity_poly.pdbx_seq_one_letter_code
_entity_poly.pdbx_strand_id
1 'polypeptide(L)' 'MTERPTPVYLDAQTAEILARCYRGQAKRDVIARAVRLLAAADGHLDPSGRIKTGRETRRSPQ' A
#
# COMPACT_ATOMS: atom_id res chain seq x y z
N MET A 1 17.03 6.52 4.41
CA MET A 1 16.72 7.20 3.14
C MET A 1 15.35 7.84 3.28
N THR A 2 15.25 9.16 3.25
CA THR A 2 13.97 9.86 3.20
C THR A 2 13.47 9.79 1.76
N GLU A 3 12.64 8.80 1.45
CA GLU A 3 12.00 8.70 0.14
C GLU A 3 11.14 9.96 -0.09
N ARG A 4 11.30 10.59 -1.24
CA ARG A 4 10.44 11.72 -1.62
C ARG A 4 9.02 11.19 -1.85
N PRO A 5 7.97 11.90 -1.40
CA PRO A 5 6.60 11.49 -1.66
C PRO A 5 6.35 11.40 -3.17
N THR A 6 5.82 10.27 -3.63
CA THR A 6 5.33 10.12 -5.00
C THR A 6 3.89 10.62 -5.07
N PRO A 7 3.56 11.64 -5.89
CA PRO A 7 2.20 12.12 -6.03
C PRO A 7 1.33 11.08 -6.74
N VAL A 8 0.12 10.86 -6.23
CA VAL A 8 -0.91 10.00 -6.83
C VAL A 8 -2.13 10.86 -7.15
N TYR A 9 -2.61 10.78 -8.38
CA TYR A 9 -3.84 11.43 -8.81
C TYR A 9 -5.03 10.51 -8.53
N LEU A 10 -6.08 11.07 -7.95
CA LEU A 10 -7.32 10.36 -7.66
C LEU A 10 -8.41 10.84 -8.60
N ASP A 11 -9.24 9.91 -9.07
CA ASP A 11 -10.47 10.26 -9.75
C ASP A 11 -11.47 10.94 -8.79
N ALA A 12 -12.49 11.59 -9.36
CA ALA A 12 -13.46 12.35 -8.61
C ALA A 12 -14.27 11.50 -7.61
N GLN A 13 -14.60 10.26 -7.99
CA GLN A 13 -15.40 9.36 -7.17
C GLN A 13 -14.60 8.88 -5.96
N THR A 14 -13.34 8.47 -6.16
CA THR A 14 -12.42 8.10 -5.08
C THR A 14 -12.20 9.29 -4.13
N ALA A 15 -12.03 10.50 -4.67
CA ALA A 15 -11.89 11.71 -3.86
C ALA A 15 -13.14 11.99 -3.01
N GLU A 16 -14.34 11.77 -3.58
CA GLU A 16 -15.61 11.93 -2.87
C GLU A 16 -15.75 10.90 -1.73
N ILE A 17 -15.42 9.62 -1.98
CA ILE A 17 -15.46 8.57 -0.96
C ILE A 17 -14.54 8.96 0.22
N LEU A 18 -13.32 9.40 -0.06
CA LEU A 18 -12.38 9.83 0.98
C LEU A 18 -12.93 11.03 1.76
N ALA A 19 -13.55 12.00 1.08
CA ALA A 19 -14.11 13.18 1.72
C ALA A 19 -15.37 12.90 2.55
N ARG A 20 -16.21 11.93 2.13
CA ARG A 20 -17.48 11.62 2.81
C ARG A 20 -17.33 10.59 3.91
N CYS A 21 -16.62 9.50 3.65
CA CYS A 21 -16.55 8.34 4.55
C CYS A 21 -15.41 8.42 5.57
N TYR A 22 -14.34 9.17 5.26
CA TYR A 22 -13.13 9.25 6.09
C TYR A 22 -12.85 10.68 6.57
N ARG A 23 -13.91 11.41 6.93
CA ARG A 23 -13.81 12.79 7.43
C ARG A 23 -12.86 12.88 8.62
N GLY A 24 -12.03 13.94 8.63
CA GLY A 24 -11.06 14.20 9.70
C GLY A 24 -9.79 13.36 9.63
N GLN A 25 -9.69 12.39 8.72
CA GLN A 25 -8.46 11.64 8.49
C GLN A 25 -7.68 12.23 7.31
N ALA A 26 -6.35 12.20 7.39
CA ALA A 26 -5.53 12.58 6.25
C ALA A 26 -5.68 11.53 5.14
N LYS A 27 -6.06 11.97 3.94
CA LYS A 27 -6.28 11.09 2.77
C LYS A 27 -5.12 10.12 2.53
N ARG A 28 -3.88 10.60 2.71
CA ARG A 28 -2.66 9.80 2.57
C ARG A 28 -2.62 8.59 3.53
N ASP A 29 -3.11 8.75 4.75
CA ASP A 29 -3.06 7.69 5.77
C ASP A 29 -4.12 6.63 5.48
N VAL A 30 -5.31 7.07 5.02
CA VAL A 30 -6.39 6.18 4.56
C VAL A 30 -5.92 5.35 3.37
N ILE A 31 -5.31 5.99 2.37
CA ILE A 31 -4.77 5.31 1.18
C ILE A 31 -3.65 4.35 1.57
N ALA A 32 -2.70 4.77 2.43
CA ALA A 32 -1.62 3.91 2.90
C ALA A 32 -2.16 2.66 3.62
N ARG A 33 -3.22 2.81 4.43
CA ARG A 33 -3.89 1.69 5.08
C ARG A 33 -4.57 0.77 4.07
N ALA A 34 -5.30 1.33 3.10
CA ALA A 34 -5.99 0.57 2.06
C ALA A 34 -5.00 -0.26 1.22
N VAL A 35 -3.87 0.34 0.81
CA VAL A 35 -2.83 -0.36 0.04
C VAL A 35 -2.22 -1.51 0.84
N ARG A 36 -1.97 -1.34 2.15
CA ARG A 36 -1.47 -2.42 3.01
C ARG A 36 -2.48 -3.57 3.14
N LEU A 37 -3.76 -3.26 3.29
CA LEU A 37 -4.82 -4.27 3.36
C LEU A 37 -4.93 -5.06 2.06
N LEU A 38 -4.90 -4.36 0.91
CA LEU A 38 -4.90 -4.99 -0.41
C LEU A 38 -3.67 -5.89 -0.58
N ALA A 39 -2.47 -5.37 -0.32
CA ALA A 39 -1.23 -6.15 -0.42
C ALA A 39 -1.19 -7.37 0.51
N ALA A 40 -1.80 -7.28 1.70
CA ALA A 40 -1.94 -8.43 2.59
C ALA A 40 -2.92 -9.47 2.03
N ALA A 41 -4.09 -9.03 1.54
CA ALA A 41 -5.09 -9.89 0.92
C ALA A 41 -4.54 -10.62 -0.33
N ASP A 42 -3.73 -9.93 -1.13
CA ASP A 42 -3.06 -10.48 -2.30
C ASP A 42 -1.84 -11.37 -1.94
N GLY A 43 -1.51 -11.49 -0.66
CA GLY A 43 -0.39 -12.30 -0.18
C GLY A 43 0.98 -11.71 -0.49
N HIS A 44 1.07 -10.41 -0.84
CA HIS A 44 2.32 -9.70 -1.06
C HIS A 44 3.06 -9.34 0.22
N LEU A 45 2.36 -9.32 1.37
CA LEU A 45 2.96 -9.06 2.68
C LEU A 45 3.16 -10.35 3.48
N ASP A 46 4.25 -10.41 4.25
CA ASP A 46 4.45 -11.41 5.30
C ASP A 46 3.61 -11.07 6.56
N PRO A 47 3.52 -11.97 7.57
CA PRO A 47 2.77 -11.71 8.81
C PRO A 47 3.29 -10.50 9.61
N SER A 48 4.52 -10.05 9.38
CA SER A 48 5.09 -8.84 9.99
C SER A 48 4.77 -7.56 9.21
N GLY A 49 4.04 -7.67 8.09
CA GLY A 49 3.64 -6.55 7.24
C GLY A 49 4.75 -6.07 6.30
N ARG A 50 5.79 -6.87 6.06
CA ARG A 50 6.86 -6.57 5.10
C ARG A 50 6.56 -7.17 3.74
N ILE A 51 7.02 -6.50 2.68
CA ILE A 51 6.89 -7.01 1.31
C ILE A 51 7.67 -8.32 1.22
N LYS A 52 7.02 -9.39 0.76
CA LYS A 52 7.67 -10.66 0.44
C LYS A 52 8.67 -10.43 -0.69
N THR A 53 9.95 -10.32 -0.37
CA THR A 53 10.99 -10.28 -1.39
C THR A 53 11.26 -11.72 -1.84
N GLY A 54 10.76 -12.11 -3.03
CA GLY A 54 11.01 -13.43 -3.64
C GLY A 54 12.47 -13.70 -4.04
N ARG A 55 13.46 -13.08 -3.38
CA ARG A 55 14.88 -13.17 -3.72
C ARG A 55 15.58 -14.39 -3.13
N GLU A 56 14.96 -15.12 -2.20
CA GLU A 56 15.55 -16.35 -1.65
C GLU A 56 15.43 -17.57 -2.58
N THR A 57 14.55 -17.57 -3.59
CA THR A 57 14.30 -18.77 -4.42
C THR A 57 15.06 -18.82 -5.76
N ARG A 58 16.04 -17.95 -6.00
CA ARG A 58 16.84 -17.96 -7.25
C ARG A 58 18.35 -18.05 -7.05
N ARG A 59 18.80 -18.69 -5.97
CA ARG A 59 20.17 -19.23 -5.85
C ARG A 59 20.13 -20.67 -5.32
N SER A 60 19.91 -21.60 -6.22
CA SER A 60 20.44 -22.96 -6.11
C SER A 60 20.81 -23.40 -7.52
N PRO A 61 22.09 -23.29 -7.92
CA PRO A 61 22.63 -24.13 -8.98
C PRO A 61 22.99 -25.48 -8.35
N GLN A 62 22.34 -26.55 -8.79
CA GLN A 62 22.96 -27.87 -8.91
C GLN A 62 22.78 -28.31 -10.35
#